data_AF-A0A9N9RLH6-F1
#
_entry.id   AF-A0A9N9RLH6-F1
#
_cell.length_a   1.000
_cell.length_b   1.000
_cell.length_c   1.000
_cell.angle_alpha   90.00
_cell.angle_beta   90.00
_cell.angle_gamma   90.00
#
_symmetry.space_group_name_H-M   'P 1'
#
loop_
_entity.id
_entity.type
_entity.pdbx_description
1 polymer ?
#
loop_
_entity_poly.entity_id
_entity_poly.type
_entity_poly.pdbx_seq_one_letter_code
_entity_poly.pdbx_strand_id
1 'polypeptide(L)'
;MSKITMKFINIVLFSFFIHLTNGDTKKTSMNEDLNRACIIRFLQIRGKLDEQIQVSPAPADMCRILLPLVYANHSERLCLRLWETKSIKAECVFETLKKFEFVDLELKQEIITKLKSIPKGDKRKILHEVTVAQREALTRTAKMCKSDFTYGGLFDEILGINSSLIALQREYCLLKYALENKFLDLRYININPRNIDVRNIECTSIIVQSQDESEEKLLEAFKSRKYSSDAINCLIEKYKDERIFGWNLAKDFLYKIKISENEKRAEDWRISKKLSDFNKISSNCLYSFNWSLFQFK
;
A
#
# COMPACT_ATOMS: atom_id res chain seq x y z
N MET A 1 41.73 15.45 12.11
CA MET A 1 41.38 14.03 12.38
C MET A 1 40.79 13.92 13.79
N SER A 2 39.49 14.15 13.97
CA SER A 2 38.78 13.90 15.25
C SER A 2 37.26 14.10 15.09
N LYS A 3 36.58 13.18 14.40
CA LYS A 3 35.09 13.10 14.36
C LYS A 3 34.53 11.67 14.29
N ILE A 4 35.36 10.64 14.18
CA ILE A 4 34.91 9.25 14.01
C ILE A 4 34.85 8.49 15.34
N THR A 5 35.57 8.93 16.38
CA THR A 5 35.64 8.23 17.67
C THR A 5 34.43 8.45 18.58
N MET A 6 33.62 9.50 18.41
CA MET A 6 32.42 9.70 19.24
C MET A 6 31.21 8.83 18.85
N LYS A 7 31.15 8.29 17.62
CA LYS A 7 30.02 7.43 17.20
C LYS A 7 30.14 5.99 17.69
N PHE A 8 31.35 5.49 17.92
CA PHE A 8 31.56 4.12 18.41
C PHE A 8 31.33 3.97 19.92
N ILE A 9 31.56 5.01 20.71
CA ILE A 9 31.39 4.96 22.17
C ILE A 9 29.91 4.82 22.58
N ASN A 10 28.97 5.40 21.81
CA ASN A 10 27.54 5.22 22.07
C ASN A 10 27.00 3.83 21.72
N ILE A 11 27.61 3.12 20.75
CA ILE A 11 27.17 1.77 20.34
C ILE A 11 27.66 0.71 21.34
N VAL A 12 28.85 0.89 21.91
CA VAL A 12 29.42 -0.06 22.89
C VAL A 12 28.73 0.04 24.26
N LEU A 13 28.33 1.25 24.69
CA LEU A 13 27.58 1.43 25.94
C LEU A 13 26.14 0.90 25.87
N PHE A 14 25.52 0.87 24.69
CA PHE A 14 24.15 0.35 24.51
C PHE A 14 24.09 -1.18 24.41
N SER A 15 25.12 -1.82 23.85
CA SER A 15 25.21 -3.29 23.78
C SER A 15 25.31 -3.92 25.18
N PHE A 16 25.88 -3.19 26.15
CA PHE A 16 25.95 -3.61 27.55
C PHE A 16 24.58 -3.65 28.25
N PHE A 17 23.61 -2.85 27.79
CA PHE A 17 22.24 -2.85 28.34
C PHE A 17 21.37 -4.00 27.80
N ILE A 18 21.63 -4.46 26.57
CA ILE A 18 20.91 -5.61 25.99
C ILE A 18 21.24 -6.90 26.76
N HIS A 19 22.47 -7.05 27.27
CA HIS A 19 22.83 -8.19 28.12
C HIS A 19 22.18 -8.19 29.51
N LEU A 20 21.69 -7.06 30.02
CA LEU A 20 20.98 -7.00 31.30
C LEU A 20 19.50 -7.42 31.22
N THR A 21 18.99 -7.74 30.02
CA THR A 21 17.57 -8.14 29.83
C THR A 21 17.36 -9.65 29.63
N ASN A 22 18.44 -10.45 29.55
CA ASN A 22 18.37 -11.90 29.34
C ASN A 22 18.60 -12.76 30.60
N GLY A 23 18.63 -12.15 31.78
CA GLY A 23 18.68 -12.86 33.07
C GLY A 23 17.47 -12.53 33.94
N ASP A 24 16.77 -13.56 34.40
CA ASP A 24 15.64 -13.58 35.33
C ASP A 24 14.23 -13.31 34.77
N THR A 25 13.55 -14.42 34.44
CA THR A 25 12.18 -14.58 33.94
C THR A 25 11.05 -14.05 34.84
N LYS A 26 11.36 -13.41 35.98
CA LYS A 26 10.36 -12.73 36.84
C LYS A 26 10.39 -11.20 36.74
N LYS A 27 11.51 -10.59 36.33
CA LYS A 27 11.65 -9.12 36.17
C LYS A 27 11.12 -8.59 34.84
N THR A 28 10.94 -9.45 33.84
CA THR A 28 10.47 -9.09 32.50
C THR A 28 9.00 -8.66 32.48
N SER A 29 8.11 -9.30 33.26
CA SER A 29 6.66 -8.98 33.24
C SER A 29 6.33 -7.56 33.72
N MET A 30 6.97 -7.10 34.81
CA MET A 30 6.72 -5.78 35.40
C MET A 30 7.22 -4.64 34.50
N ASN A 31 8.27 -4.88 33.71
CA ASN A 31 8.84 -3.91 32.78
C ASN A 31 8.00 -3.80 31.50
N GLU A 32 7.42 -4.90 31.03
CA GLU A 32 6.51 -4.90 29.86
C GLU A 32 5.20 -4.17 30.13
N ASP A 33 4.60 -4.35 31.31
CA ASP A 33 3.36 -3.67 31.69
C ASP A 33 3.58 -2.15 31.87
N LEU A 34 4.71 -1.77 32.47
CA LEU A 34 5.10 -0.36 32.60
C LEU A 34 5.36 0.29 31.23
N ASN A 35 6.12 -0.38 30.35
CA ASN A 35 6.36 0.08 28.98
C ASN A 35 5.05 0.26 28.22
N ARG A 36 4.16 -0.73 28.30
CA ARG A 36 2.83 -0.68 27.67
C ARG A 36 2.03 0.52 28.19
N ALA A 37 1.98 0.71 29.51
CA ALA A 37 1.23 1.81 30.11
C ALA A 37 1.78 3.18 29.69
N CYS A 38 3.10 3.33 29.61
CA CYS A 38 3.72 4.56 29.13
C CYS A 38 3.41 4.84 27.64
N ILE A 39 3.45 3.82 26.78
CA ILE A 39 3.11 3.94 25.36
C ILE A 39 1.64 4.32 25.17
N ILE A 40 0.72 3.67 25.89
CA ILE A 40 -0.72 3.99 25.82
C ILE A 40 -0.96 5.45 26.21
N ARG A 41 -0.41 5.89 27.34
CA ARG A 41 -0.54 7.28 27.81
C ARG A 41 0.04 8.28 26.80
N PHE A 42 1.18 7.96 26.21
CA PHE A 42 1.79 8.79 25.17
C PHE A 42 0.89 8.93 23.93
N LEU A 43 0.35 7.81 23.44
CA LEU A 43 -0.54 7.81 22.27
C LEU A 43 -1.85 8.56 22.54
N GLN A 44 -2.39 8.48 23.77
CA GLN A 44 -3.58 9.24 24.20
C GLN A 44 -3.31 10.74 24.24
N ILE A 45 -2.19 11.19 24.83
CA ILE A 45 -1.82 12.62 24.88
C ILE A 45 -1.70 13.22 23.47
N ARG A 46 -1.27 12.43 22.49
CA ARG A 46 -1.15 12.87 21.09
C ARG A 46 -2.44 12.68 20.27
N GLY A 47 -3.54 12.29 20.90
CA GLY A 47 -4.83 12.04 20.24
C GLY A 47 -4.79 10.88 19.25
N LYS A 48 -3.83 9.96 19.38
CA LYS A 48 -3.66 8.81 18.48
C LYS A 48 -4.37 7.56 18.98
N LEU A 49 -4.77 7.54 20.24
CA LEU A 49 -5.48 6.43 20.87
C LEU A 49 -6.65 6.99 21.70
N ASP A 50 -7.75 6.25 21.74
CA ASP A 50 -8.95 6.64 22.49
C ASP A 50 -8.64 6.77 23.99
N GLU A 51 -9.12 7.86 24.60
CA GLU A 51 -9.01 8.15 26.03
C GLU A 51 -9.75 7.12 26.88
N GLN A 52 -10.75 6.43 26.31
CA GLN A 52 -11.53 5.39 27.00
C GLN A 52 -10.74 4.09 27.22
N ILE A 53 -9.60 3.90 26.56
CA ILE A 53 -8.73 2.75 26.80
C ILE A 53 -8.08 2.90 28.18
N GLN A 54 -8.57 2.09 29.14
CA GLN A 54 -8.03 2.08 30.49
C GLN A 54 -6.56 1.65 30.51
N VAL A 55 -5.76 2.37 31.29
CA VAL A 55 -4.33 2.14 31.46
C VAL A 55 -4.04 1.96 32.94
N SER A 56 -3.20 0.99 33.27
CA SER A 56 -2.59 0.94 34.60
C SER A 56 -1.82 2.23 34.85
N PRO A 57 -1.92 2.84 36.05
CA PRO A 57 -1.20 4.07 36.35
C PRO A 57 0.31 3.86 36.22
N ALA A 58 0.94 4.59 35.29
CA ALA A 58 2.38 4.61 35.12
C ALA A 58 2.97 5.93 35.65
N PRO A 59 4.02 5.89 36.50
CA PRO A 59 4.67 7.09 37.00
C PRO A 59 5.17 7.96 35.86
N ALA A 60 4.80 9.25 35.86
CA ALA A 60 5.12 10.18 34.77
C ALA A 60 6.64 10.28 34.52
N ASP A 61 7.43 10.29 35.60
CA ASP A 61 8.88 10.38 35.53
C ASP A 61 9.52 9.15 34.86
N MET A 62 8.96 7.95 35.12
CA MET A 62 9.42 6.73 34.45
C MET A 62 9.05 6.75 32.97
N CYS A 63 7.83 7.17 32.62
CA CYS A 63 7.46 7.29 31.21
C CYS A 63 8.30 8.32 30.45
N ARG A 64 8.71 9.41 31.11
CA ARG A 64 9.61 10.41 30.53
C ARG A 64 10.97 9.81 30.15
N ILE A 65 11.45 8.83 30.90
CA ILE A 65 12.72 8.13 30.64
C ILE A 65 12.54 7.00 29.63
N LEU A 66 11.45 6.22 29.74
CA LEU A 66 11.21 5.03 28.92
C LEU A 66 10.75 5.35 27.49
N LEU A 67 9.92 6.37 27.30
CA LEU A 67 9.38 6.69 25.97
C LEU A 67 10.45 7.02 24.93
N PRO A 68 11.45 7.86 25.22
CA PRO A 68 12.56 8.10 24.29
C PRO A 68 13.32 6.81 23.92
N LEU A 69 13.48 5.89 24.87
CA LEU A 69 14.18 4.61 24.64
C LEU A 69 13.34 3.68 23.75
N VAL A 70 12.03 3.58 24.00
CA VAL A 70 11.11 2.81 23.16
C VAL A 70 11.08 3.37 21.74
N TYR A 71 10.97 4.71 21.60
CA TYR A 71 11.01 5.37 20.30
C TYR A 71 12.32 5.16 19.56
N ALA A 72 13.45 5.32 20.27
CA ALA A 72 14.77 5.11 19.69
C ALA A 72 14.92 3.67 19.20
N ASN A 73 14.49 2.68 19.99
CA ASN A 73 14.55 1.27 19.62
C ASN A 73 13.68 0.94 18.39
N HIS A 74 12.43 1.43 18.32
CA HIS A 74 11.59 1.25 17.13
C HIS A 74 12.18 1.94 15.89
N SER A 75 12.67 3.17 16.05
CA SER A 75 13.31 3.93 14.98
C SER A 75 14.60 3.26 14.50
N GLU A 76 15.40 2.70 15.41
CA GLU A 76 16.63 1.97 15.10
C GLU A 76 16.32 0.65 14.39
N ARG A 77 15.36 -0.14 14.88
CA ARG A 77 14.90 -1.35 14.17
C ARG A 77 14.39 -1.06 12.77
N LEU A 78 13.74 0.09 12.56
CA LEU A 78 13.35 0.54 11.23
C LEU A 78 14.58 0.92 10.40
N CYS A 79 15.50 1.73 10.93
CA CYS A 79 16.75 2.10 10.26
C CYS A 79 17.61 0.91 9.87
N LEU A 80 17.80 -0.07 10.76
CA LEU A 80 18.58 -1.27 10.50
C LEU A 80 17.97 -2.09 9.36
N ARG A 81 16.64 -2.33 9.39
CA ARG A 81 15.92 -2.98 8.28
C ARG A 81 16.10 -2.23 6.95
N LEU A 82 16.14 -0.89 6.98
CA LEU A 82 16.35 -0.05 5.80
C LEU A 82 17.83 0.01 5.33
N TRP A 83 18.80 -0.15 6.23
CA TRP A 83 20.24 -0.08 5.90
C TRP A 83 20.81 -1.43 5.46
N GLU A 84 20.35 -2.54 6.03
CA GLU A 84 20.76 -3.90 5.64
C GLU A 84 20.48 -4.20 4.16
N THR A 85 19.50 -3.51 3.57
CA THR A 85 19.12 -3.62 2.15
C THR A 85 20.02 -2.84 1.18
N LYS A 86 21.18 -2.30 1.64
CA LYS A 86 22.25 -1.68 0.83
C LYS A 86 21.77 -0.61 -0.17
N SER A 87 20.88 0.29 0.23
CA SER A 87 20.40 1.35 -0.67
C SER A 87 20.81 2.77 -0.24
N ILE A 88 21.24 3.57 -1.23
CA ILE A 88 21.74 4.95 -1.12
C ILE A 88 20.66 5.95 -0.65
N LYS A 89 19.39 5.54 -0.48
CA LYS A 89 18.26 6.42 -0.08
C LYS A 89 17.62 6.10 1.28
N ALA A 90 18.23 5.25 2.12
CA ALA A 90 17.70 4.91 3.44
C ALA A 90 17.40 6.14 4.32
N GLU A 91 18.22 7.19 4.22
CA GLU A 91 18.05 8.44 4.97
C GLU A 91 16.78 9.20 4.55
N CYS A 92 16.48 9.30 3.25
CA CYS A 92 15.23 9.91 2.76
C CYS A 92 14.01 9.16 3.29
N VAL A 93 14.06 7.82 3.20
CA VAL A 93 12.96 6.95 3.64
C VAL A 93 12.71 7.15 5.12
N PHE A 94 13.76 7.11 5.94
CA PHE A 94 13.64 7.31 7.38
C PHE A 94 13.03 8.66 7.76
N GLU A 95 13.55 9.76 7.21
CA GLU A 95 13.03 11.10 7.51
C GLU A 95 11.57 11.28 7.06
N THR A 96 11.21 10.66 5.93
CA THR A 96 9.84 10.73 5.43
C THR A 96 8.87 9.88 6.28
N LEU A 97 9.29 8.70 6.74
CA LEU A 97 8.49 7.87 7.65
C LEU A 97 8.31 8.53 9.02
N LYS A 98 9.34 9.21 9.53
CA LYS A 98 9.24 10.02 10.74
C LYS A 98 8.21 11.13 10.58
N LYS A 99 8.21 11.82 9.42
CA LYS A 99 7.23 12.87 9.11
C LYS A 99 5.79 12.33 9.04
N PHE A 100 5.61 11.10 8.58
CA PHE A 100 4.31 10.43 8.57
C PHE A 100 3.97 9.71 9.87
N GLU A 101 4.71 9.96 10.96
CA GLU A 101 4.45 9.40 12.29
C GLU A 101 4.36 7.87 12.28
N PHE A 102 5.15 7.21 11.44
CA PHE A 102 5.06 5.78 11.21
C PHE A 102 5.32 4.93 12.47
N VAL A 103 6.25 5.38 13.33
CA VAL A 103 6.55 4.73 14.60
C VAL A 103 5.34 4.79 15.55
N ASP A 104 4.60 5.90 15.57
CA ASP A 104 3.37 6.04 16.35
C ASP A 104 2.32 5.01 15.91
N LEU A 105 2.24 4.74 14.61
CA LEU A 105 1.34 3.73 14.04
C LEU A 105 1.78 2.30 14.39
N GLU A 106 3.08 1.98 14.33
CA GLU A 106 3.60 0.68 14.78
C GLU A 106 3.30 0.46 16.28
N LEU A 107 3.56 1.45 17.11
CA LEU A 107 3.25 1.39 18.55
C LEU A 107 1.76 1.19 18.78
N LYS A 108 0.89 1.93 18.06
CA LYS A 108 -0.56 1.77 18.15
C LYS A 108 -1.00 0.35 17.77
N GLN A 109 -0.47 -0.20 16.68
CA GLN A 109 -0.78 -1.57 16.25
C GLN A 109 -0.38 -2.59 17.31
N GLU A 110 0.82 -2.47 17.88
CA GLU A 110 1.31 -3.37 18.92
C GLU A 110 0.41 -3.34 20.17
N ILE A 111 0.06 -2.14 20.62
CA ILE A 111 -0.83 -1.93 21.76
C ILE A 111 -2.20 -2.58 21.52
N ILE A 112 -2.86 -2.24 20.41
CA ILE A 112 -4.20 -2.75 20.10
C ILE A 112 -4.16 -4.28 19.97
N THR A 113 -3.12 -4.84 19.35
CA THR A 113 -2.95 -6.30 19.19
C THR A 113 -2.84 -7.01 20.52
N LYS A 114 -2.17 -6.41 21.52
CA LYS A 114 -1.97 -7.03 22.83
C LYS A 114 -3.02 -6.67 23.87
N LEU A 115 -3.88 -5.67 23.63
CA LEU A 115 -4.98 -5.31 24.52
C LEU A 115 -6.09 -6.37 24.46
N LYS A 116 -6.54 -6.81 25.65
CA LYS A 116 -7.66 -7.74 25.83
C LYS A 116 -8.99 -7.02 26.08
N SER A 117 -8.94 -5.76 26.51
CA SER A 117 -10.10 -4.94 26.89
C SER A 117 -10.96 -4.47 25.72
N ILE A 118 -10.43 -4.53 24.49
CA ILE A 118 -11.14 -4.09 23.29
C ILE A 118 -11.95 -5.26 22.70
N PRO A 119 -13.26 -5.09 22.43
CA PRO A 119 -14.06 -6.11 21.76
C PRO A 119 -13.43 -6.56 20.43
N LYS A 120 -13.56 -7.85 20.09
CA LYS A 120 -12.92 -8.41 18.88
C LYS A 120 -13.30 -7.67 17.59
N GLY A 121 -14.55 -7.23 17.47
CA GLY A 121 -15.05 -6.47 16.31
C GLY A 121 -14.36 -5.11 16.17
N ASP A 122 -14.34 -4.33 17.25
CA ASP A 122 -13.71 -3.01 17.29
C ASP A 122 -12.20 -3.11 17.12
N LYS A 123 -11.58 -4.12 17.74
CA LYS A 123 -10.15 -4.42 17.58
C LYS A 123 -9.80 -4.67 16.12
N ARG A 124 -10.61 -5.44 15.39
CA ARG A 124 -10.39 -5.69 13.95
C ARG A 124 -10.52 -4.39 13.14
N LYS A 125 -11.53 -3.56 13.45
CA LYS A 125 -11.73 -2.27 12.80
C LYS A 125 -10.56 -1.31 13.03
N ILE A 126 -10.15 -1.11 14.28
CA ILE A 126 -9.03 -0.24 14.65
C ILE A 126 -7.72 -0.74 14.01
N LEU A 127 -7.46 -2.04 14.05
CA LEU A 127 -6.28 -2.60 13.39
C LEU A 127 -6.31 -2.36 11.88
N HIS A 128 -7.47 -2.52 11.23
CA HIS A 128 -7.63 -2.21 9.81
C HIS A 128 -7.32 -0.74 9.50
N GLU A 129 -7.86 0.20 10.28
CA GLU A 129 -7.58 1.64 10.13
C GLU A 129 -6.08 1.95 10.29
N VAL A 130 -5.43 1.35 11.29
CA VAL A 130 -3.97 1.50 11.51
C VAL A 130 -3.19 0.95 10.32
N THR A 131 -3.56 -0.22 9.82
CA THR A 131 -2.95 -0.86 8.64
C THR A 131 -3.09 0.01 7.39
N VAL A 132 -4.25 0.63 7.17
CA VAL A 132 -4.48 1.56 6.05
C VAL A 132 -3.58 2.79 6.19
N ALA A 133 -3.53 3.43 7.36
CA ALA A 133 -2.69 4.60 7.62
C ALA A 133 -1.20 4.29 7.44
N GLN A 134 -0.74 3.14 7.91
CA GLN A 134 0.62 2.66 7.69
C GLN A 134 0.93 2.50 6.21
N ARG A 135 0.01 1.87 5.45
CA ARG A 135 0.18 1.68 4.00
C ARG A 135 0.27 3.01 3.25
N GLU A 136 -0.55 3.99 3.64
CA GLU A 136 -0.48 5.33 3.08
C GLU A 136 0.87 6.01 3.37
N ALA A 137 1.37 5.92 4.61
CA ALA A 137 2.67 6.46 5.00
C ALA A 137 3.81 5.84 4.17
N LEU A 138 3.80 4.52 3.95
CA LEU A 138 4.79 3.84 3.12
C LEU A 138 4.66 4.22 1.64
N THR A 139 3.45 4.28 1.10
CA THR A 139 3.19 4.64 -0.31
C THR A 139 3.65 6.06 -0.61
N ARG A 140 3.33 7.01 0.29
CA ARG A 140 3.78 8.41 0.15
C ARG A 140 5.29 8.51 0.28
N THR A 141 5.90 7.75 1.18
CA THR A 141 7.36 7.67 1.32
C THR A 141 8.02 7.18 0.04
N ALA A 142 7.50 6.09 -0.54
CA ALA A 142 7.98 5.55 -1.80
C ALA A 142 7.96 6.59 -2.92
N LYS A 143 6.84 7.32 -3.03
CA LYS A 143 6.66 8.39 -4.02
C LYS A 143 7.64 9.56 -3.78
N MET A 144 7.77 10.03 -2.55
CA MET A 144 8.62 11.18 -2.20
C MET A 144 10.11 10.88 -2.38
N CYS A 145 10.55 9.68 -2.00
CA CYS A 145 11.95 9.28 -2.14
C CYS A 145 12.29 8.73 -3.53
N LYS A 146 11.34 8.74 -4.48
CA LYS A 146 11.47 8.12 -5.80
C LYS A 146 12.06 6.72 -5.65
N SER A 147 11.48 5.95 -4.74
CA SER A 147 12.01 4.66 -4.34
C SER A 147 11.81 3.69 -5.49
N ASP A 148 12.87 3.01 -5.92
CA ASP A 148 12.78 1.97 -6.94
C ASP A 148 11.83 0.85 -6.51
N PHE A 149 11.39 0.03 -7.47
CA PHE A 149 10.46 -1.09 -7.28
C PHE A 149 10.87 -2.04 -6.12
N THR A 150 12.16 -2.08 -5.78
CA THR A 150 12.79 -2.81 -4.67
C THR A 150 12.24 -2.44 -3.30
N TYR A 151 11.81 -1.19 -3.10
CA TYR A 151 11.29 -0.73 -1.80
C TYR A 151 9.84 -1.15 -1.55
N GLY A 152 9.09 -1.49 -2.60
CA GLY A 152 7.73 -2.04 -2.45
C GLY A 152 7.73 -3.33 -1.62
N GLY A 153 8.68 -4.23 -1.89
CA GLY A 153 8.83 -5.48 -1.13
C GLY A 153 9.24 -5.26 0.33
N LEU A 154 10.09 -4.26 0.61
CA LEU A 154 10.54 -3.91 1.96
C LEU A 154 9.40 -3.33 2.81
N PHE A 155 8.53 -2.53 2.19
CA PHE A 155 7.37 -1.95 2.86
C PHE A 155 6.28 -2.99 3.16
N ASP A 156 6.11 -3.97 2.29
CA ASP A 156 5.25 -5.13 2.54
C ASP A 156 5.76 -5.97 3.74
N GLU A 157 7.09 -6.17 3.84
CA GLU A 157 7.73 -6.87 4.96
C GLU A 157 7.60 -6.11 6.30
N ILE A 158 7.79 -4.79 6.29
CA ILE A 158 7.70 -3.95 7.50
C ILE A 158 6.30 -3.97 8.10
N LEU A 159 5.24 -4.02 7.30
CA LEU A 159 3.85 -4.00 7.80
C LEU A 159 3.32 -5.36 8.23
N GLY A 160 4.04 -6.45 7.97
CA GLY A 160 3.49 -7.81 8.10
C GLY A 160 2.21 -8.00 7.28
N ILE A 161 1.90 -7.08 6.37
CA ILE A 161 0.78 -7.20 5.46
C ILE A 161 1.30 -8.10 4.36
N ASN A 162 0.58 -9.17 4.12
CA ASN A 162 0.72 -9.92 2.88
C ASN A 162 0.15 -9.08 1.72
N SER A 163 0.53 -7.80 1.60
CA SER A 163 0.09 -6.86 0.57
C SER A 163 0.73 -7.21 -0.75
N SER A 164 1.92 -7.81 -0.70
CA SER A 164 2.49 -8.57 -1.80
C SER A 164 1.53 -9.68 -2.20
N LEU A 165 1.05 -10.53 -1.27
CA LEU A 165 0.07 -11.56 -1.61
C LEU A 165 -1.24 -10.99 -2.15
N ILE A 166 -1.82 -9.94 -1.56
CA ILE A 166 -3.07 -9.32 -2.07
C ILE A 166 -2.82 -8.70 -3.46
N ALA A 167 -1.68 -8.03 -3.67
CA ALA A 167 -1.31 -7.48 -4.96
C ALA A 167 -1.06 -8.60 -5.99
N LEU A 168 -0.45 -9.71 -5.58
CA LEU A 168 -0.23 -10.89 -6.42
C LEU A 168 -1.52 -11.63 -6.73
N GLN A 169 -2.44 -11.73 -5.78
CA GLN A 169 -3.78 -12.26 -5.97
C GLN A 169 -4.56 -11.36 -6.93
N ARG A 170 -4.45 -10.03 -6.77
CA ARG A 170 -5.04 -9.05 -7.70
C ARG A 170 -4.43 -9.18 -9.10
N GLU A 171 -3.11 -9.21 -9.23
CA GLU A 171 -2.42 -9.42 -10.51
C GLU A 171 -2.83 -10.74 -11.16
N TYR A 172 -2.88 -11.83 -10.38
CA TYR A 172 -3.35 -13.14 -10.83
C TYR A 172 -4.78 -13.08 -11.36
N CYS A 173 -5.72 -12.50 -10.60
CA CYS A 173 -7.12 -12.40 -11.01
C CYS A 173 -7.32 -11.55 -12.26
N LEU A 174 -6.61 -10.42 -12.38
CA LEU A 174 -6.72 -9.55 -13.54
C LEU A 174 -6.08 -10.17 -14.79
N LEU A 175 -4.95 -10.87 -14.66
CA LEU A 175 -4.34 -11.61 -15.77
C LEU A 175 -5.23 -12.79 -16.20
N LYS A 176 -5.78 -13.54 -15.24
CA LYS A 176 -6.74 -14.61 -15.49
C LYS A 176 -7.96 -14.09 -16.25
N TYR A 177 -8.53 -12.97 -15.82
CA TYR A 177 -9.63 -12.29 -16.52
C TYR A 177 -9.25 -11.92 -17.96
N ALA A 178 -8.05 -11.35 -18.19
CA ALA A 178 -7.58 -10.97 -19.51
C ALA A 178 -7.48 -12.17 -20.49
N LEU A 179 -7.03 -13.32 -19.99
CA LEU A 179 -6.88 -14.55 -20.78
C LEU A 179 -8.22 -15.27 -21.01
N GLU A 180 -9.03 -15.47 -19.96
CA GLU A 180 -10.33 -16.17 -20.08
C GLU A 180 -11.30 -15.44 -21.01
N ASN A 181 -11.19 -14.11 -21.07
CA ASN A 181 -12.01 -13.28 -21.94
C ASN A 181 -11.37 -12.98 -23.31
N LYS A 182 -10.24 -13.61 -23.63
CA LYS A 182 -9.53 -13.50 -24.93
C LYS A 182 -9.07 -12.08 -25.28
N PHE A 183 -8.82 -11.26 -24.27
CA PHE A 183 -8.15 -9.97 -24.45
C PHE A 183 -6.65 -10.16 -24.71
N LEU A 184 -6.07 -11.25 -24.18
CA LEU A 184 -4.79 -11.83 -24.61
C LEU A 184 -5.06 -13.21 -25.22
N ASP A 185 -4.62 -13.44 -26.45
CA ASP A 185 -4.78 -14.73 -27.14
C ASP A 185 -3.45 -15.48 -27.15
N LEU A 186 -3.15 -16.08 -26.00
CA LEU A 186 -1.86 -16.73 -25.76
C LEU A 186 -2.07 -18.16 -25.31
N ARG A 187 -1.37 -19.09 -25.97
CA ARG A 187 -1.43 -20.51 -25.65
C ARG A 187 -0.35 -20.83 -24.61
N TYR A 188 -0.75 -21.47 -23.51
CA TYR A 188 0.16 -22.01 -22.48
C TYR A 188 1.04 -20.99 -21.75
N ILE A 189 0.41 -20.05 -21.02
CA ILE A 189 1.13 -19.16 -20.10
C ILE A 189 0.93 -19.64 -18.67
N ASN A 190 2.02 -19.64 -17.89
CA ASN A 190 1.90 -19.75 -16.44
C ASN A 190 1.31 -18.44 -15.88
N ILE A 191 0.01 -18.48 -15.56
CA ILE A 191 -0.76 -17.36 -14.97
C ILE A 191 -0.33 -17.08 -13.53
N ASN A 192 0.33 -18.05 -12.86
CA ASN A 192 0.85 -17.93 -11.51
C ASN A 192 2.39 -18.09 -11.49
N PRO A 193 3.15 -17.15 -12.07
CA PRO A 193 4.61 -17.26 -12.13
C PRO A 193 5.28 -17.16 -10.76
N ARG A 194 4.56 -16.73 -9.71
CA ARG A 194 5.08 -16.55 -8.35
C ARG A 194 4.62 -17.64 -7.37
N ASN A 195 3.97 -18.70 -7.86
CA ASN A 195 3.51 -19.85 -7.06
C ASN A 195 2.72 -19.47 -5.79
N ILE A 196 1.85 -18.45 -5.89
CA ILE A 196 0.94 -18.13 -4.79
C ILE A 196 -0.14 -19.21 -4.63
N ASP A 197 -0.69 -19.37 -3.43
CA ASP A 197 -1.85 -20.25 -3.24
C ASP A 197 -3.09 -19.62 -3.86
N VAL A 198 -3.65 -20.29 -4.88
CA VAL A 198 -4.79 -19.81 -5.68
C VAL A 198 -6.11 -20.48 -5.35
N ARG A 199 -6.14 -21.49 -4.47
CA ARG A 199 -7.33 -22.35 -4.26
C ARG A 199 -8.55 -21.59 -3.74
N ASN A 200 -8.33 -20.52 -2.97
CA ASN A 200 -9.37 -19.76 -2.28
C ASN A 200 -9.42 -18.28 -2.70
N ILE A 201 -8.83 -17.91 -3.85
CA ILE A 201 -8.89 -16.52 -4.32
C ILE A 201 -10.24 -16.26 -4.98
N GLU A 202 -11.01 -15.32 -4.42
CA GLU A 202 -12.26 -14.86 -4.98
C GLU A 202 -12.00 -13.72 -5.98
N CYS A 203 -11.86 -14.07 -7.25
CA CYS A 203 -11.47 -13.12 -8.29
C CYS A 203 -12.60 -12.19 -8.76
N THR A 204 -13.87 -12.56 -8.57
CA THR A 204 -14.99 -11.78 -9.11
C THR A 204 -15.08 -10.42 -8.44
N SER A 205 -15.04 -10.35 -7.10
CA SER A 205 -15.04 -9.06 -6.39
C SER A 205 -13.84 -8.20 -6.76
N ILE A 206 -12.65 -8.79 -6.90
CA ILE A 206 -11.42 -8.08 -7.27
C ILE A 206 -11.55 -7.45 -8.67
N ILE A 207 -12.12 -8.17 -9.62
CA ILE A 207 -12.35 -7.69 -10.98
C ILE A 207 -13.36 -6.54 -10.97
N VAL A 208 -14.52 -6.74 -10.32
CA VAL A 208 -15.58 -5.72 -10.21
C VAL A 208 -15.04 -4.45 -9.55
N GLN A 209 -14.36 -4.58 -8.41
CA GLN A 209 -13.74 -3.45 -7.73
C GLN A 209 -12.73 -2.72 -8.64
N SER A 210 -11.92 -3.46 -9.40
CA SER A 210 -10.93 -2.85 -10.31
C SER A 210 -11.59 -2.15 -11.52
N GLN A 211 -12.74 -2.64 -11.98
CA GLN A 211 -13.56 -1.99 -13.01
C GLN A 211 -14.14 -0.69 -12.48
N ASP A 212 -14.78 -0.72 -11.31
CA ASP A 212 -15.37 0.46 -10.67
C ASP A 212 -14.32 1.55 -10.41
N GLU A 213 -13.15 1.18 -9.85
CA GLU A 213 -12.02 2.10 -9.65
C GLU A 213 -11.49 2.70 -10.97
N SER A 214 -11.54 1.95 -12.07
CA SER A 214 -11.11 2.45 -13.38
C SER A 214 -12.15 3.39 -13.99
N GLU A 215 -13.43 3.08 -13.84
CA GLU A 215 -14.53 3.92 -14.33
C GLU A 215 -14.61 5.24 -13.57
N GLU A 216 -14.42 5.22 -12.25
CA GLU A 216 -14.38 6.43 -11.43
C GLU A 216 -13.25 7.36 -11.87
N LYS A 217 -12.04 6.83 -12.11
CA LYS A 217 -10.91 7.62 -12.63
C LYS A 217 -11.19 8.21 -14.01
N LEU A 218 -11.86 7.47 -14.88
CA LEU A 218 -12.26 7.98 -16.20
C LEU A 218 -13.30 9.09 -16.07
N LEU A 219 -14.29 8.90 -15.19
CA LEU A 219 -15.30 9.90 -14.89
C LEU A 219 -14.66 11.20 -14.39
N GLU A 220 -13.74 11.11 -13.43
CA GLU A 220 -12.98 12.26 -12.92
C GLU A 220 -12.15 12.93 -14.03
N ALA A 221 -11.47 12.14 -14.87
CA ALA A 221 -10.70 12.66 -15.99
C ALA A 221 -11.59 13.42 -17.00
N PHE A 222 -12.76 12.90 -17.35
CA PHE A 222 -13.69 13.58 -18.26
C PHE A 222 -14.31 14.83 -17.64
N LYS A 223 -14.67 14.80 -16.35
CA LYS A 223 -15.11 15.99 -15.61
C LYS A 223 -14.04 17.07 -15.58
N SER A 224 -12.78 16.72 -15.35
CA SER A 224 -11.66 17.67 -15.36
C SER A 224 -11.45 18.33 -16.74
N ARG A 225 -11.79 17.62 -17.83
CA ARG A 225 -11.78 18.13 -19.21
C ARG A 225 -13.04 18.91 -19.57
N LYS A 226 -13.97 19.07 -18.63
CA LYS A 226 -15.24 19.81 -18.78
C LYS A 226 -16.13 19.27 -19.90
N TYR A 227 -16.17 17.96 -20.08
CA TYR A 227 -17.15 17.33 -20.98
C TYR A 227 -18.56 17.45 -20.40
N SER A 228 -19.58 17.52 -21.27
CA SER A 228 -20.98 17.55 -20.85
C SER A 228 -21.39 16.22 -20.22
N SER A 229 -22.43 16.22 -19.39
CA SER A 229 -22.95 15.00 -18.76
C SER A 229 -23.34 13.94 -19.80
N ASP A 230 -23.97 14.34 -20.91
CA ASP A 230 -24.37 13.42 -21.98
C ASP A 230 -23.16 12.80 -22.69
N ALA A 231 -22.13 13.61 -22.97
CA ALA A 231 -20.89 13.11 -23.56
C ALA A 231 -20.17 12.14 -22.61
N ILE A 232 -20.11 12.48 -21.31
CA ILE A 232 -19.53 11.60 -20.28
C ILE A 232 -20.27 10.26 -20.22
N ASN A 233 -21.61 10.29 -20.15
CA ASN A 233 -22.41 9.08 -20.08
C ASN A 233 -22.22 8.21 -21.32
N CYS A 234 -22.24 8.80 -22.52
CA CYS A 234 -21.97 8.10 -23.77
C CYS A 234 -20.57 7.47 -23.78
N LEU A 235 -19.53 8.20 -23.32
CA LEU A 235 -18.16 7.69 -23.26
C LEU A 235 -18.01 6.50 -22.30
N ILE A 236 -18.66 6.56 -21.13
CA ILE A 236 -18.64 5.47 -20.14
C ILE A 236 -19.41 4.25 -20.66
N GLU A 237 -20.56 4.47 -21.32
CA GLU A 237 -21.32 3.38 -21.96
C GLU A 237 -20.47 2.69 -23.04
N LYS A 238 -19.83 3.44 -23.94
CA LYS A 238 -18.94 2.87 -24.95
C LYS A 238 -17.72 2.18 -24.36
N TYR A 239 -17.18 2.69 -23.25
CA TYR A 239 -16.09 2.03 -22.53
C TYR A 239 -16.50 0.63 -22.03
N LYS A 240 -17.74 0.49 -21.55
CA LYS A 240 -18.34 -0.78 -21.10
C LYS A 240 -18.65 -1.72 -22.26
N ASP A 241 -19.37 -1.23 -23.27
CA ASP A 241 -19.78 -2.00 -24.45
C ASP A 241 -18.59 -2.63 -25.17
N GLU A 242 -17.53 -1.83 -25.39
CA GLU A 242 -16.31 -2.26 -26.08
C GLU A 242 -15.32 -2.97 -25.13
N ARG A 243 -15.69 -3.11 -23.86
CA ARG A 243 -14.93 -3.82 -22.80
C ARG A 243 -13.50 -3.31 -22.68
N ILE A 244 -13.32 -1.99 -22.77
CA ILE A 244 -12.00 -1.32 -22.85
C ILE A 244 -11.14 -1.57 -21.62
N PHE A 245 -11.76 -1.75 -20.45
CA PHE A 245 -11.07 -2.21 -19.26
C PHE A 245 -10.22 -3.46 -19.51
N GLY A 246 -10.80 -4.48 -20.16
CA GLY A 246 -10.08 -5.73 -20.46
C GLY A 246 -8.95 -5.55 -21.46
N TRP A 247 -9.13 -4.68 -22.46
CA TRP A 247 -8.08 -4.35 -23.43
C TRP A 247 -6.92 -3.57 -22.80
N ASN A 248 -7.19 -2.64 -21.89
CA ASN A 248 -6.15 -1.94 -21.13
C ASN A 248 -5.38 -2.90 -20.21
N LEU A 249 -6.08 -3.80 -19.50
CA LEU A 249 -5.43 -4.84 -18.71
C LEU A 249 -4.52 -5.73 -19.56
N ALA A 250 -5.00 -6.16 -20.74
CA ALA A 250 -4.19 -6.96 -21.66
C ALA A 250 -2.90 -6.23 -22.05
N LYS A 251 -2.99 -4.93 -22.37
CA LYS A 251 -1.83 -4.08 -22.68
C LYS A 251 -0.85 -4.02 -21.51
N ASP A 252 -1.37 -3.81 -20.29
CA ASP A 252 -0.55 -3.70 -19.07
C ASP A 252 0.18 -5.01 -18.72
N PHE A 253 -0.42 -6.16 -19.01
CA PHE A 253 0.18 -7.46 -18.75
C PHE A 253 1.10 -7.94 -19.86
N LEU A 254 0.93 -7.48 -21.11
CA LEU A 254 1.68 -7.97 -22.27
C LEU A 254 3.20 -7.95 -22.08
N TYR A 255 3.72 -6.92 -21.41
CA TYR A 255 5.16 -6.77 -21.16
C TYR A 255 5.63 -7.44 -19.86
N LYS A 256 4.71 -7.91 -19.02
CA LYS A 256 5.01 -8.61 -17.76
C LYS A 256 5.06 -10.13 -17.94
N ILE A 257 4.38 -10.65 -18.95
CA ILE A 257 4.36 -12.08 -19.27
C ILE A 257 5.58 -12.51 -20.09
N LYS A 258 6.07 -13.72 -19.82
CA LYS A 258 7.21 -14.32 -20.51
C LYS A 258 6.74 -15.05 -21.78
N ILE A 259 6.62 -14.30 -22.88
CA ILE A 259 6.33 -14.81 -24.24
C ILE A 259 7.38 -14.33 -25.23
N SER A 260 7.41 -14.91 -26.44
CA SER A 260 8.36 -14.51 -27.47
C SER A 260 8.09 -13.08 -27.97
N GLU A 261 9.11 -12.39 -28.47
CA GLU A 261 8.92 -11.02 -28.98
C GLU A 261 8.01 -10.95 -30.21
N ASN A 262 7.96 -12.01 -31.02
CA ASN A 262 7.05 -12.08 -32.15
C ASN A 262 5.59 -12.15 -31.67
N GLU A 263 5.30 -12.97 -30.66
CA GLU A 263 3.98 -13.01 -30.03
C GLU A 263 3.63 -11.69 -29.36
N LYS A 264 4.57 -11.05 -28.64
CA LYS A 264 4.35 -9.73 -28.06
C LYS A 264 3.96 -8.72 -29.11
N ARG A 265 4.68 -8.63 -30.23
CA ARG A 265 4.37 -7.68 -31.31
C ARG A 265 3.01 -7.95 -31.95
N ALA A 266 2.66 -9.22 -32.18
CA ALA A 266 1.37 -9.59 -32.75
C ALA A 266 0.21 -9.17 -31.83
N GLU A 267 0.33 -9.48 -30.54
CA GLU A 267 -0.67 -9.09 -29.54
C GLU A 267 -0.72 -7.58 -29.31
N ASP A 268 0.44 -6.92 -29.29
CA ASP A 268 0.54 -5.47 -29.16
C ASP A 268 -0.22 -4.75 -30.28
N TRP A 269 -0.03 -5.22 -31.52
CA TRP A 269 -0.74 -4.70 -32.68
C TRP A 269 -2.25 -4.93 -32.56
N ARG A 270 -2.67 -6.14 -32.18
CA ARG A 270 -4.08 -6.50 -32.02
C ARG A 270 -4.78 -5.66 -30.95
N ILE A 271 -4.16 -5.51 -29.78
CA ILE A 271 -4.68 -4.71 -28.66
C ILE A 271 -4.71 -3.23 -29.04
N SER A 272 -3.63 -2.70 -29.61
CA SER A 272 -3.54 -1.29 -30.00
C SER A 272 -4.57 -0.93 -31.07
N LYS A 273 -4.87 -1.85 -31.99
CA LYS A 273 -5.96 -1.68 -32.97
C LYS A 273 -7.31 -1.54 -32.28
N LYS A 274 -7.63 -2.40 -31.30
CA LYS A 274 -8.88 -2.32 -30.53
C LYS A 274 -9.01 -0.99 -29.76
N LEU A 275 -7.94 -0.57 -29.09
CA LEU A 275 -7.91 0.71 -28.38
C LEU A 275 -8.01 1.92 -29.34
N SER A 276 -7.44 1.83 -30.54
CA SER A 276 -7.58 2.85 -31.58
C SER A 276 -8.99 2.93 -32.15
N ASP A 277 -9.63 1.79 -32.40
CA ASP A 277 -11.00 1.74 -32.90
C ASP A 277 -11.99 2.28 -31.87
N PHE A 278 -11.75 2.06 -30.58
CA PHE A 278 -12.50 2.72 -29.50
C PHE A 278 -12.45 4.26 -29.61
N ASN A 279 -11.30 4.86 -29.91
CA ASN A 279 -11.21 6.32 -30.08
C ASN A 279 -12.11 6.82 -31.23
N LYS A 280 -12.26 6.03 -32.29
CA LYS A 280 -13.17 6.36 -33.41
C LYS A 280 -14.62 6.26 -32.96
N ILE A 281 -15.00 5.17 -32.30
CA ILE A 281 -16.37 4.94 -31.82
C ILE A 281 -16.80 6.01 -30.80
N SER A 282 -15.90 6.33 -29.87
CA SER A 282 -16.13 7.32 -28.80
C SER A 282 -16.10 8.77 -29.30
N SER A 283 -15.52 9.04 -30.48
CA SER A 283 -15.53 10.39 -31.05
C SER A 283 -16.96 10.90 -31.26
N ASN A 284 -17.91 10.03 -31.61
CA ASN A 284 -19.32 10.39 -31.79
C ASN A 284 -20.00 10.87 -30.49
N CYS A 285 -19.49 10.47 -29.32
CA CYS A 285 -19.97 10.99 -28.03
C CYS A 285 -19.63 12.46 -27.84
N LEU A 286 -18.50 12.90 -28.40
CA LEU A 286 -18.02 14.29 -28.33
C LEU A 286 -18.60 15.17 -29.46
N TYR A 287 -18.95 14.55 -30.59
CA TYR A 287 -19.51 15.22 -31.77
C TYR A 287 -21.03 15.06 -31.89
N SER A 288 -21.76 14.81 -30.80
CA SER A 288 -23.22 14.99 -30.77
C SER A 288 -23.54 16.49 -30.90
N PHE A 289 -23.34 16.97 -32.13
CA PHE A 289 -23.54 18.33 -32.59
C PHE A 289 -25.01 18.67 -32.34
N ASN A 290 -25.20 19.71 -31.55
CA ASN A 290 -26.50 20.21 -31.16
C ASN A 290 -27.19 20.82 -32.40
N TRP A 291 -27.88 20.00 -33.20
CA TRP A 291 -28.67 20.45 -34.35
C TRP A 291 -29.76 21.45 -33.95
N SER A 292 -30.12 21.54 -32.65
CA SER A 292 -31.04 22.57 -32.16
C SER A 292 -30.48 24.00 -32.19
N LEU A 293 -29.15 24.18 -32.31
CA LEU A 293 -28.52 25.49 -32.49
C LEU A 293 -28.52 25.98 -33.96
N PHE A 294 -28.91 25.12 -34.91
CA PHE A 294 -29.05 25.44 -36.33
C PHE A 294 -30.52 25.44 -36.79
N GLN A 295 -31.46 25.76 -35.89
CA GLN A 295 -32.78 26.21 -36.35
C GLN A 295 -32.60 27.60 -36.98
N PHE A 296 -32.56 27.61 -38.31
CA PHE A 296 -32.57 28.80 -39.15
C PHE A 296 -33.67 29.76 -38.69
N LYS A 297 -33.29 30.99 -38.37
CA LYS A 297 -34.17 32.16 -38.49
C LYS A 297 -33.84 32.88 -39.79
#